data_AF-E1QJ99-F1
#
_entry.id   AF-E1QJ99-F1
#
_cell.length_a   1.000
_cell.length_b   1.000
_cell.length_c   1.000
_cell.angle_alpha   90.00
_cell.angle_beta   90.00
_cell.angle_gamma   90.00
#
_symmetry.space_group_name_H-M   'P 1'
#
loop_
_entity.id
_entity.type
_entity.pdbx_description
1 polymer ?
#
loop_
_entity_poly.entity_id
_entity_poly.type
_entity_poly.pdbx_seq_one_letter_code
_entity_poly.pdbx_strand_id
1 'polypeptide(L)'
;MLLRQRIFVIAILVAACCAVFSGQAMASQQTLIVKKITELGTNVFLTDGSEWKVPNPDDWDVAYNWLPGHPVRLLEGNKIMLNLKTGERINVKLAKSKEAASQAPSNAPVVLSHPALSAPISSQQGGGAPDALTEKRLEKLESGLESLENKLDILLQRMQQLENRLPQQ
;
A
#
# COMPACT_ATOMS: atom_id res chain seq x y z
N MET A 1 33.75 -36.74 -47.14
CA MET A 1 34.16 -35.78 -46.08
C MET A 1 33.13 -34.67 -45.79
N LEU A 2 32.23 -34.32 -46.72
CA LEU A 2 31.25 -33.22 -46.54
C LEU A 2 30.05 -33.53 -45.61
N LEU A 3 29.77 -34.80 -45.31
CA LEU A 3 28.64 -35.19 -44.44
C LEU A 3 28.94 -35.01 -42.95
N ARG A 4 30.19 -35.23 -42.53
CA ARG A 4 30.63 -35.04 -41.14
C ARG A 4 30.70 -33.56 -40.74
N GLN A 5 30.93 -32.68 -41.71
CA GLN A 5 31.02 -31.23 -41.49
C GLN A 5 29.63 -30.59 -41.28
N ARG A 6 28.58 -31.14 -41.91
CA ARG A 6 27.18 -30.68 -41.74
C ARG A 6 26.58 -31.07 -40.38
N ILE A 7 26.94 -32.25 -39.87
CA ILE A 7 26.50 -32.72 -38.55
C ILE A 7 27.09 -31.86 -37.42
N PHE A 8 28.34 -31.41 -37.56
CA PHE A 8 28.98 -30.53 -36.58
C PHE A 8 28.34 -29.13 -36.50
N VAL A 9 27.87 -28.58 -37.62
CA VAL A 9 27.23 -27.24 -37.63
C VAL A 9 25.84 -27.28 -36.98
N ILE A 10 25.09 -28.37 -37.14
CA ILE A 10 23.76 -28.54 -36.52
C ILE A 10 23.91 -28.72 -35.00
N ALA A 11 24.94 -29.45 -34.53
CA ALA A 11 25.20 -29.61 -33.10
C ALA A 11 25.56 -28.27 -32.41
N ILE A 12 26.26 -27.37 -33.12
CA ILE A 12 26.60 -26.03 -32.59
C ILE A 12 25.37 -25.11 -32.59
N LEU A 13 24.44 -25.26 -33.53
CA LEU A 13 23.20 -24.47 -33.58
C LEU A 13 22.22 -24.84 -32.44
N VAL A 14 22.20 -26.11 -32.02
CA VAL A 14 21.38 -26.58 -30.88
C VAL A 14 22.00 -26.15 -29.54
N ALA A 15 23.33 -26.13 -29.42
CA ALA A 15 24.01 -25.59 -28.23
C ALA A 15 23.83 -24.06 -28.08
N ALA A 16 23.60 -23.33 -29.18
CA ALA A 16 23.29 -21.90 -29.15
C ALA A 16 21.83 -21.57 -28.78
N CYS A 17 20.90 -22.53 -28.89
CA CYS A 17 19.49 -22.30 -28.53
C CYS A 17 19.19 -22.47 -27.02
N CYS A 18 20.07 -23.09 -26.24
CA CYS A 18 19.88 -23.22 -24.78
C CYS A 18 20.24 -21.94 -24.00
N ALA A 19 20.81 -20.92 -24.64
CA ALA A 19 21.16 -19.66 -23.98
C ALA A 19 20.02 -18.61 -23.97
N VAL A 20 18.86 -18.89 -24.57
CA VAL A 20 17.78 -17.90 -24.75
C VAL A 20 16.65 -18.04 -23.70
N PHE A 21 16.72 -19.02 -22.79
CA PHE A 21 15.66 -19.27 -21.81
C PHE A 21 16.13 -19.23 -20.35
N SER A 22 16.85 -18.16 -20.00
CA SER A 22 17.00 -17.76 -18.59
C SER A 22 16.64 -16.29 -18.39
N GLY A 23 15.61 -15.83 -19.10
CA GLY A 23 14.78 -14.72 -18.64
C GLY A 23 13.85 -15.20 -17.51
N GLN A 24 14.38 -15.87 -16.49
CA GLN A 24 13.66 -15.92 -15.22
C GLN A 24 13.68 -14.49 -14.72
N ALA A 25 12.55 -13.81 -14.91
CA ALA A 25 12.23 -12.59 -14.21
C ALA A 25 12.64 -12.80 -12.76
N MET A 26 13.75 -12.17 -12.36
CA MET A 26 14.07 -11.94 -10.98
C MET A 26 12.86 -11.15 -10.47
N ALA A 27 11.86 -11.85 -9.96
CA ALA A 27 10.82 -11.26 -9.15
C ALA A 27 11.60 -10.67 -7.98
N SER A 28 11.90 -9.37 -8.12
CA SER A 28 12.49 -8.55 -7.08
C SER A 28 11.79 -8.94 -5.79
N GLN A 29 12.49 -9.68 -4.92
CA GLN A 29 11.99 -10.04 -3.61
C GLN A 29 12.05 -8.79 -2.75
N GLN A 30 11.22 -7.82 -3.11
CA GLN A 30 11.22 -6.51 -2.50
C GLN A 30 10.65 -6.68 -1.11
N THR A 31 11.53 -6.56 -0.12
CA THR A 31 11.11 -6.42 1.26
C THR A 31 10.45 -5.06 1.40
N LEU A 32 9.16 -5.06 1.72
CA LEU A 32 8.36 -3.88 1.98
C LEU A 32 8.14 -3.77 3.49
N ILE A 33 7.68 -2.62 3.98
CA ILE A 33 7.44 -2.40 5.41
C ILE A 33 5.96 -2.10 5.59
N VAL A 34 5.35 -2.73 6.59
CA VAL A 34 3.98 -2.42 7.00
C VAL A 34 3.96 -0.98 7.54
N LYS A 35 3.17 -0.13 6.92
CA LYS A 35 2.96 1.25 7.36
C LYS A 35 1.83 1.34 8.37
N LYS A 36 0.71 0.70 8.07
CA LYS A 36 -0.48 0.63 8.94
C LYS A 36 -1.40 -0.50 8.47
N ILE A 37 -2.30 -0.93 9.36
CA ILE A 37 -3.34 -1.92 9.09
C ILE A 37 -4.65 -1.36 9.60
N THR A 38 -5.71 -1.49 8.82
CA THR A 38 -7.05 -0.95 9.15
C THR A 38 -8.11 -2.03 9.00
N GLU A 39 -9.35 -1.71 9.42
CA GLU A 39 -10.51 -2.61 9.29
C GLU A 39 -10.24 -4.00 9.89
N LEU A 40 -9.68 -4.03 11.11
CA LEU A 40 -9.40 -5.27 11.86
C LEU A 40 -8.54 -6.29 11.09
N GLY A 41 -7.58 -5.82 10.28
CA GLY A 41 -6.72 -6.71 9.49
C GLY A 41 -7.17 -6.91 8.04
N THR A 42 -8.29 -6.31 7.64
CA THR A 42 -8.79 -6.43 6.26
C THR A 42 -7.90 -5.70 5.26
N ASN A 43 -7.34 -4.54 5.61
CA ASN A 43 -6.52 -3.74 4.70
C ASN A 43 -5.13 -3.46 5.28
N VAL A 44 -4.10 -3.78 4.50
CA VAL A 44 -2.68 -3.63 4.83
C VAL A 44 -2.07 -2.56 3.92
N PHE A 45 -1.55 -1.50 4.51
CA PHE A 45 -0.87 -0.42 3.81
C PHE A 45 0.63 -0.56 3.98
N LEU A 46 1.35 -0.48 2.88
CA LEU A 46 2.81 -0.60 2.87
C LEU A 46 3.48 0.77 2.69
N THR A 47 4.75 0.86 3.07
CA THR A 47 5.55 2.10 2.97
C THR A 47 5.79 2.56 1.54
N ASP A 48 5.66 1.68 0.56
CA ASP A 48 5.73 2.02 -0.86
C ASP A 48 4.46 2.72 -1.37
N GLY A 49 3.41 2.83 -0.54
CA GLY A 49 2.12 3.43 -0.87
C GLY A 49 1.10 2.45 -1.46
N SER A 50 1.44 1.17 -1.57
CA SER A 50 0.50 0.13 -1.99
C SER A 50 -0.45 -0.27 -0.86
N GLU A 51 -1.68 -0.61 -1.25
CA GLU A 51 -2.74 -1.08 -0.38
C GLU A 51 -3.14 -2.48 -0.80
N TRP A 52 -3.20 -3.38 0.17
CA TRP A 52 -3.46 -4.80 -0.01
C TRP A 52 -4.63 -5.20 0.86
N LYS A 53 -5.59 -5.92 0.28
CA LYS A 53 -6.76 -6.44 0.99
C LYS A 53 -6.57 -7.92 1.31
N VAL A 54 -6.94 -8.32 2.51
CA VAL A 54 -6.95 -9.70 2.99
C VAL A 54 -8.34 -10.28 2.75
N PRO A 55 -8.53 -11.14 1.73
CA PRO A 55 -9.86 -11.63 1.37
C PRO A 55 -10.39 -12.71 2.32
N ASN A 56 -9.49 -13.42 3.01
CA ASN A 56 -9.86 -14.50 3.92
C ASN A 56 -10.05 -13.96 5.35
N PRO A 57 -11.23 -14.10 5.97
CA PRO A 57 -11.47 -13.65 7.33
C PRO A 57 -10.58 -14.33 8.38
N ASP A 58 -10.20 -15.58 8.17
CA ASP A 58 -9.32 -16.30 9.11
C ASP A 58 -7.91 -15.68 9.17
N ASP A 59 -7.51 -14.96 8.11
CA ASP A 59 -6.22 -14.27 8.04
C ASP A 59 -6.31 -12.85 8.66
N TRP A 60 -7.49 -12.36 9.04
CA TRP A 60 -7.68 -11.00 9.57
C TRP A 60 -7.03 -10.80 10.94
N ASP A 61 -7.22 -11.74 11.87
CA ASP A 61 -6.57 -11.68 13.19
C ASP A 61 -5.03 -11.71 13.04
N VAL A 62 -4.52 -12.54 12.13
CA VAL A 62 -3.10 -12.62 11.83
C VAL A 62 -2.59 -11.28 11.28
N ALA A 63 -3.28 -10.73 10.28
CA ALA A 63 -2.95 -9.44 9.70
C ALA A 63 -3.04 -8.31 10.74
N TYR A 64 -4.06 -8.29 11.60
CA TYR A 64 -4.24 -7.26 12.62
C TYR A 64 -3.07 -7.21 13.62
N ASN A 65 -2.48 -8.37 13.93
CA ASN A 65 -1.30 -8.46 14.79
C ASN A 65 0.00 -7.95 14.14
N TRP A 66 -0.01 -7.60 12.85
CA TRP A 66 1.18 -7.09 12.18
C TRP A 66 1.38 -5.60 12.45
N LEU A 67 2.28 -5.33 13.39
CA LEU A 67 2.58 -3.96 13.81
C LEU A 67 3.24 -3.12 12.70
N PRO A 68 2.99 -1.81 12.66
CA PRO A 68 3.75 -0.88 11.84
C PRO A 68 5.26 -1.04 12.03
N GLY A 69 6.01 -1.00 10.93
CA GLY A 69 7.45 -1.24 10.92
C GLY A 69 7.86 -2.70 10.71
N HIS A 70 6.91 -3.65 10.71
CA HIS A 70 7.23 -5.04 10.40
C HIS A 70 7.64 -5.21 8.92
N PRO A 71 8.77 -5.88 8.64
CA PRO A 71 9.19 -6.17 7.27
C PRO A 71 8.33 -7.30 6.70
N VAL A 72 7.77 -7.09 5.51
CA VAL A 72 6.96 -8.06 4.78
C VAL A 72 7.54 -8.34 3.39
N ARG A 73 7.26 -9.52 2.86
CA ARG A 73 7.64 -9.91 1.50
C ARG A 73 6.43 -10.45 0.76
N LEU A 74 6.29 -10.03 -0.49
CA LEU A 74 5.30 -10.57 -1.41
C LEU A 74 5.85 -11.84 -2.06
N LEU A 75 5.05 -12.91 -2.01
CA LEU A 75 5.35 -14.23 -2.55
C LEU A 75 4.29 -14.60 -3.59
N GLU A 76 4.56 -15.67 -4.35
CA GLU A 76 3.62 -16.27 -5.31
C GLU A 76 3.00 -15.27 -6.30
N GLY A 77 3.83 -14.38 -6.86
CA GLY A 77 3.35 -13.34 -7.79
C GLY A 77 2.48 -12.28 -7.10
N ASN A 78 2.82 -11.94 -5.86
CA ASN A 78 2.13 -10.96 -5.01
C ASN A 78 0.73 -11.39 -4.51
N LYS A 79 0.50 -12.69 -4.35
CA LYS A 79 -0.75 -13.22 -3.79
C LYS A 79 -0.65 -13.53 -2.30
N ILE A 80 0.57 -13.75 -1.81
CA ILE A 80 0.82 -14.06 -0.41
C ILE A 80 1.73 -12.98 0.15
N MET A 81 1.38 -12.46 1.32
CA MET A 81 2.26 -11.60 2.09
C MET A 81 2.84 -12.42 3.24
N LEU A 82 4.16 -12.40 3.37
CA LEU A 82 4.91 -13.04 4.45
C LEU A 82 5.48 -11.98 5.37
N ASN A 83 5.13 -12.01 6.65
CA ASN A 83 5.80 -11.21 7.66
C ASN A 83 7.15 -11.85 8.01
N LEU A 84 8.25 -11.15 7.75
CA LEU A 84 9.61 -11.65 7.95
C LEU A 84 10.03 -11.65 9.43
N LYS A 85 9.26 -11.01 10.31
CA LYS A 85 9.52 -10.98 11.75
C LYS A 85 8.82 -12.12 12.48
N THR A 86 7.56 -12.40 12.13
CA THR A 86 6.76 -13.47 12.77
C THR A 86 6.77 -14.78 11.98
N GLY A 87 7.09 -14.74 10.69
CA GLY A 87 7.03 -15.89 9.78
C GLY A 87 5.63 -16.21 9.26
N GLU A 88 4.62 -15.42 9.65
CA GLU A 88 3.22 -15.62 9.28
C GLU A 88 2.96 -15.26 7.83
N ARG A 89 2.04 -16.00 7.21
CA ARG A 89 1.66 -15.83 5.81
C ARG A 89 0.17 -15.56 5.74
N ILE A 90 -0.22 -14.54 4.99
CA ILE A 90 -1.61 -14.21 4.73
C ILE A 90 -1.85 -14.07 3.23
N ASN A 91 -3.05 -14.42 2.80
CA ASN A 91 -3.45 -14.19 1.43
C ASN A 91 -3.78 -12.70 1.25
N VAL A 92 -3.28 -12.11 0.17
CA VAL A 92 -3.51 -10.71 -0.14
C VAL A 92 -3.91 -10.51 -1.58
N LYS A 93 -4.71 -9.48 -1.81
CA LYS A 93 -5.10 -8.99 -3.13
C LYS A 93 -4.79 -7.51 -3.21
N LEU A 94 -4.10 -7.09 -4.27
CA LEU A 94 -3.79 -5.69 -4.48
C LEU A 94 -5.10 -4.90 -4.61
N ALA A 95 -5.33 -3.96 -3.68
CA ALA A 95 -6.45 -3.04 -3.71
C ALA A 95 -6.05 -1.75 -4.44
N LYS A 96 -4.85 -1.23 -4.15
CA LYS A 96 -4.30 -0.04 -4.80
C LYS A 96 -2.80 -0.18 -5.03
N SER A 97 -2.39 -0.07 -6.29
CA SER A 97 -0.96 -0.02 -6.65
C SER A 97 -0.34 1.34 -6.34
N LYS A 98 0.99 1.40 -6.33
CA LYS A 98 1.83 2.58 -6.05
C LYS A 98 1.54 3.82 -6.92
N GLU A 99 0.61 3.76 -7.88
CA GLU A 99 0.25 4.89 -8.72
C GLU A 99 -1.25 4.90 -9.08
N ALA A 100 -2.02 5.64 -8.29
CA ALA A 100 -3.34 6.18 -8.63
C ALA A 100 -3.68 7.37 -7.70
N ALA A 101 -2.78 8.36 -7.69
CA ALA A 101 -3.05 9.70 -7.15
C ALA A 101 -2.94 10.81 -8.23
N SER A 102 -2.74 10.44 -9.50
CA SER A 102 -2.76 11.38 -10.63
C SER A 102 -3.43 10.75 -11.85
N GLN A 103 -4.77 10.76 -11.88
CA GLN A 103 -5.55 10.81 -13.13
C GLN A 103 -7.01 11.08 -12.77
N ALA A 104 -7.34 12.36 -12.64
CA ALA A 104 -8.70 12.85 -12.88
C ALA A 104 -8.83 13.10 -14.40
N PRO A 105 -9.81 12.53 -15.11
CA PRO A 105 -10.14 12.98 -16.45
C PRO A 105 -10.92 14.30 -16.36
N SER A 106 -10.24 15.35 -16.83
CA SER A 106 -10.75 16.47 -17.64
C SER A 106 -12.25 16.47 -17.97
N ASN A 107 -12.92 17.57 -17.65
CA ASN A 107 -13.74 18.29 -18.63
C ASN A 107 -13.88 19.77 -18.22
N ALA A 108 -13.09 20.62 -18.86
CA ALA A 108 -13.48 22.00 -19.12
C ALA A 108 -14.17 22.05 -20.49
N PRO A 109 -15.11 22.99 -20.68
CA PRO A 109 -14.77 24.01 -21.66
C PRO A 109 -15.00 25.45 -21.16
N VAL A 110 -14.15 26.30 -21.73
CA VAL A 110 -14.02 27.76 -21.69
C VAL A 110 -15.30 28.49 -22.16
N VAL A 111 -15.64 29.65 -21.56
CA VAL A 111 -16.00 30.97 -22.16
C VAL A 111 -16.12 32.00 -20.99
N LEU A 112 -15.12 32.84 -20.70
CA LEU A 112 -14.95 34.27 -21.09
C LEU A 112 -16.17 35.21 -20.87
N SER A 113 -16.13 36.08 -19.84
CA SER A 113 -15.94 37.56 -19.96
C SER A 113 -16.62 38.42 -18.86
N HIS A 114 -15.84 39.39 -18.35
CA HIS A 114 -16.20 40.75 -17.85
C HIS A 114 -16.40 41.04 -16.33
N PRO A 115 -16.12 42.30 -15.88
CA PRO A 115 -15.31 42.56 -14.69
C PRO A 115 -16.01 43.34 -13.54
N ALA A 116 -15.24 43.47 -12.44
CA ALA A 116 -15.18 44.58 -11.47
C ALA A 116 -16.21 44.69 -10.31
N LEU A 117 -15.61 44.79 -9.11
CA LEU A 117 -16.01 45.51 -7.88
C LEU A 117 -17.43 45.31 -7.34
N SER A 118 -17.52 44.70 -6.14
CA SER A 118 -17.90 45.38 -4.88
C SER A 118 -18.23 44.33 -3.81
N ALA A 119 -17.51 44.34 -2.69
CA ALA A 119 -18.07 43.89 -1.41
C ALA A 119 -18.93 45.05 -0.86
N PRO A 120 -19.99 44.80 -0.06
CA PRO A 120 -19.78 44.34 1.31
C PRO A 120 -20.79 43.29 1.82
N ILE A 121 -20.37 42.69 2.92
CA ILE A 121 -21.10 41.79 3.82
C ILE A 121 -22.42 42.42 4.30
N SER A 122 -23.52 41.66 4.20
CA SER A 122 -24.57 41.69 5.21
C SER A 122 -25.34 40.37 5.27
N SER A 123 -25.48 39.96 6.52
CA SER A 123 -26.17 38.82 7.09
C SER A 123 -27.59 38.58 6.54
N GLN A 124 -27.87 37.33 6.17
CA GLN A 124 -29.23 36.81 6.23
C GLN A 124 -29.23 35.37 6.74
N GLN A 125 -29.76 35.26 7.95
CA GLN A 125 -30.18 34.05 8.64
C GLN A 125 -31.41 33.48 7.91
N GLY A 126 -31.36 32.22 7.51
CA GLY A 126 -32.47 31.50 6.87
C GLY A 126 -32.07 30.07 6.60
N GLY A 127 -32.82 29.12 7.16
CA GLY A 127 -32.40 27.74 7.39
C GLY A 127 -32.23 26.87 6.14
N GLY A 128 -31.48 25.79 6.33
CA GLY A 128 -31.30 24.71 5.38
C GLY A 128 -29.93 24.04 5.52
N ALA A 129 -29.92 22.81 6.03
CA ALA A 129 -28.80 21.86 6.14
C ALA A 129 -27.73 22.11 7.24
N PRO A 130 -27.98 21.69 8.50
CA PRO A 130 -26.92 21.58 9.52
C PRO A 130 -26.06 20.31 9.39
N ASP A 131 -26.33 19.38 8.47
CA ASP A 131 -25.65 18.07 8.41
C ASP A 131 -24.25 18.15 7.78
N ALA A 132 -24.10 18.64 6.55
CA ALA A 132 -22.85 18.44 5.80
C ALA A 132 -21.60 19.15 6.40
N LEU A 133 -21.78 20.28 7.11
CA LEU A 133 -20.67 20.98 7.76
C LEU A 133 -20.34 20.39 9.15
N THR A 134 -21.35 19.88 9.86
CA THR A 134 -21.12 19.18 11.13
C THR A 134 -20.49 17.81 10.88
N GLU A 135 -20.94 17.09 9.85
CA GLU A 135 -20.36 15.82 9.37
C GLU A 135 -18.87 15.98 9.02
N LYS A 136 -18.49 16.98 8.21
CA LYS A 136 -17.06 17.22 7.90
C LYS A 136 -16.20 17.56 9.12
N ARG A 137 -16.80 18.20 10.13
CA ARG A 137 -16.11 18.50 11.39
C ARG A 137 -16.00 17.26 12.28
N LEU A 138 -17.02 16.40 12.28
CA LEU A 138 -17.04 15.13 12.98
C LEU A 138 -16.02 14.16 12.38
N GLU A 139 -15.99 13.98 11.06
CA GLU A 139 -15.01 13.13 10.37
C GLU A 139 -13.56 13.58 10.62
N LYS A 140 -13.35 14.91 10.72
CA LYS A 140 -12.05 15.47 11.07
C LYS A 140 -11.67 15.26 12.55
N LEU A 141 -12.66 15.23 13.44
CA LEU A 141 -12.44 14.90 14.86
C LEU A 141 -12.20 13.40 15.04
N GLU A 142 -12.92 12.55 14.33
CA GLU A 142 -12.75 11.09 14.33
C GLU A 142 -11.37 10.71 13.80
N SER A 143 -10.98 11.24 12.64
CA SER A 143 -9.61 11.04 12.12
C SER A 143 -8.52 11.64 13.02
N GLY A 144 -8.85 12.72 13.74
CA GLY A 144 -7.98 13.30 14.76
C GLY A 144 -7.79 12.38 15.97
N LEU A 145 -8.88 11.76 16.44
CA LEU A 145 -8.87 10.79 17.53
C LEU A 145 -8.13 9.51 17.13
N GLU A 146 -8.40 8.98 15.94
CA GLU A 146 -7.69 7.80 15.41
C GLU A 146 -6.18 8.09 15.24
N SER A 147 -5.82 9.31 14.79
CA SER A 147 -4.42 9.72 14.73
C SER A 147 -3.78 9.83 16.11
N LEU A 148 -4.54 10.27 17.12
CA LEU A 148 -4.06 10.41 18.49
C LEU A 148 -3.88 9.03 19.15
N GLU A 149 -4.84 8.12 18.94
CA GLU A 149 -4.78 6.73 19.40
C GLU A 149 -3.57 6.00 18.80
N ASN A 150 -3.36 6.12 17.49
CA ASN A 150 -2.18 5.57 16.82
C ASN A 150 -0.86 6.13 17.40
N LYS A 151 -0.82 7.41 17.77
CA LYS A 151 0.37 8.02 18.40
C LYS A 151 0.60 7.49 19.81
N LEU A 152 -0.47 7.28 20.58
CA LEU A 152 -0.41 6.71 21.93
C LEU A 152 0.08 5.26 21.88
N ASP A 153 -0.41 4.47 20.93
CA ASP A 153 0.02 3.07 20.73
C ASP A 153 1.52 2.98 20.40
N ILE A 154 2.00 3.82 19.47
CA ILE A 154 3.44 3.91 19.14
C ILE A 154 4.27 4.31 20.38
N LEU A 155 3.77 5.21 21.22
CA LEU A 155 4.43 5.63 22.45
C LEU A 155 4.52 4.49 23.47
N LEU A 156 3.43 3.76 23.67
CA LEU A 156 3.36 2.57 24.51
C LEU A 156 4.34 1.50 24.04
N GLN A 157 4.36 1.22 22.74
CA GLN A 157 5.25 0.23 22.15
C GLN A 157 6.73 0.61 22.31
N ARG A 158 7.07 1.89 22.14
CA ARG A 158 8.43 2.40 22.40
C ARG A 158 8.81 2.30 23.87
N MET A 159 7.87 2.57 24.77
CA MET A 159 8.11 2.46 26.21
C MET A 159 8.38 1.00 26.61
N GLN A 160 7.60 0.06 26.09
CA GLN A 160 7.79 -1.37 26.34
C GLN A 160 9.09 -1.90 25.73
N GLN A 161 9.51 -1.38 24.57
CA GLN A 161 10.83 -1.68 24.01
C GLN A 161 11.97 -1.12 24.88
N LEU A 162 11.81 0.06 25.48
CA LEU A 162 12.79 0.61 26.41
C LEU A 162 12.85 -0.23 27.69
N GLU A 163 11.70 -0.62 28.23
CA GLU A 163 11.60 -1.50 29.40
C GLU A 163 12.28 -2.85 29.16
N ASN A 164 12.01 -3.49 28.03
CA ASN A 164 12.65 -4.76 27.65
C ASN A 164 14.16 -4.64 27.37
N ARG A 165 14.67 -3.41 27.18
CA ARG A 165 16.11 -3.13 26.97
C ARG A 165 16.80 -2.66 28.23
N LEU A 166 16.07 -2.32 29.28
CA LEU A 166 16.67 -2.20 30.61
C LEU A 166 16.90 -3.63 31.14
N PRO A 167 18.14 -4.04 31.43
CA PRO A 167 18.34 -5.23 32.24
C PRO A 167 17.66 -4.97 33.60
N GLN A 168 16.71 -5.83 33.97
CA GLN A 168 16.24 -5.96 35.35
C GLN A 168 17.48 -6.29 36.20
N GLN A 169 18.07 -5.29 36.85
CA GLN A 169 19.05 -5.50 37.92
C GLN A 169 18.34 -5.83 39.22
#